data_AF-A0A3Q3CQT3-F1
#
_entry.id   AF-A0A3Q3CQT3-F1
#
_cell.length_a   1.000
_cell.length_b   1.000
_cell.length_c   1.000
_cell.angle_alpha   90.00
_cell.angle_beta   90.00
_cell.angle_gamma   90.00
#
_symmetry.space_group_name_H-M   'P 1'
#
loop_
_entity.id
_entity.type
_entity.pdbx_description
1 polymer ?
#
loop_
_entity_poly.entity_id
_entity_poly.type
_entity_poly.pdbx_seq_one_letter_code
_entity_poly.pdbx_strand_id
1 'polypeptide(L)'
;MSFGLEASSIPFREESSLSFFFCFFVFFWVMESSDSQGNLNHMVGTMEPNDVPAAEGATGQKDTSPVDMLRIKQQMSNQCFEMAVQLNAEKNKRSCSTSEAERDLPEYIGELERVKTLHFNSTLTLHRMQMWHAIGEKLNWSDSEADALKAISDRCMGLCSHIKHLQQESKKLQDEVTEIQKNRLEMKRLTHEKIKHMEESSKKEYPDMEKYKAALEKGQANLEKYKKMAIMTQNVLRGILLACKVNWLDDPKLRDIAMTLEEFPISE
;
A
#
# COMPACT_ATOMS: atom_id res chain seq x y z
N MET A 1 -26.29 -68.42 31.36
CA MET A 1 -27.56 -67.80 30.91
C MET A 1 -27.69 -66.47 31.64
N SER A 2 -28.11 -65.44 30.89
CA SER A 2 -28.39 -64.06 31.34
C SER A 2 -27.17 -63.16 31.57
N PHE A 3 -26.83 -62.37 30.54
CA PHE A 3 -26.27 -61.03 30.72
C PHE A 3 -27.22 -60.03 30.06
N GLY A 4 -27.66 -59.06 30.86
CA GLY A 4 -28.62 -58.03 30.48
C GLY A 4 -28.07 -57.07 29.43
N LEU A 5 -28.93 -56.74 28.47
CA LEU A 5 -28.77 -55.66 27.51
C LEU A 5 -29.34 -54.39 28.13
N GLU A 6 -28.47 -53.48 28.53
CA GLU A 6 -28.86 -52.09 28.79
C GLU A 6 -27.68 -51.20 28.39
N ALA A 7 -27.79 -50.58 27.21
CA ALA A 7 -26.86 -49.54 26.77
C ALA A 7 -27.55 -48.58 25.78
N SER A 8 -27.91 -47.42 26.35
CA SER A 8 -27.66 -46.09 25.81
C SER A 8 -28.36 -45.68 24.51
N SER A 9 -29.45 -44.93 24.69
CA SER A 9 -29.95 -43.91 23.76
C SER A 9 -28.81 -42.99 23.30
N ILE A 10 -28.57 -42.91 21.99
CA ILE A 10 -27.65 -41.96 21.35
C ILE A 10 -28.49 -40.81 20.76
N PRO A 11 -28.26 -39.53 21.13
CA PRO A 11 -28.92 -38.41 20.46
C PRO A 11 -28.13 -38.00 19.21
N PHE A 12 -28.50 -38.54 18.04
CA PHE A 12 -27.87 -38.23 16.74
C PHE A 12 -28.43 -36.95 16.07
N ARG A 13 -28.76 -35.90 16.84
CA ARG A 13 -29.50 -34.73 16.33
C ARG A 13 -28.72 -33.40 16.30
N GLU A 14 -27.54 -33.32 16.91
CA GLU A 14 -26.77 -32.05 16.98
C GLU A 14 -25.64 -31.94 15.93
N GLU A 15 -25.04 -33.04 15.47
CA GLU A 15 -23.91 -32.96 14.53
C GLU A 15 -24.32 -32.48 13.13
N SER A 16 -25.53 -32.82 12.69
CA SER A 16 -26.09 -32.35 11.41
C SER A 16 -26.27 -30.83 11.38
N SER A 17 -26.53 -30.21 12.53
CA SER A 17 -26.69 -28.75 12.64
C SER A 17 -25.34 -28.04 12.55
N LEU A 18 -24.29 -28.54 13.22
CA LEU A 18 -22.95 -27.94 13.12
C LEU A 18 -22.38 -28.01 11.70
N SER A 19 -22.59 -29.13 10.99
CA SER A 19 -22.14 -29.28 9.59
C SER A 19 -22.87 -28.30 8.66
N PHE A 20 -24.15 -28.05 8.93
CA PHE A 20 -24.99 -27.08 8.24
C PHE A 20 -24.52 -25.63 8.46
N PHE A 21 -24.23 -25.28 9.72
CA PHE A 21 -23.64 -23.98 10.07
C PHE A 21 -22.27 -23.81 9.43
N PHE A 22 -21.41 -24.84 9.41
CA PHE A 22 -20.07 -24.75 8.86
C PHE A 22 -20.05 -24.58 7.34
N CYS A 23 -20.90 -25.31 6.59
CA CYS A 23 -21.04 -25.14 5.15
C CYS A 23 -21.62 -23.76 4.80
N PHE A 24 -22.62 -23.29 5.57
CA PHE A 24 -23.18 -21.96 5.43
C PHE A 24 -22.11 -20.88 5.68
N PHE A 25 -21.32 -21.01 6.75
CA PHE A 25 -20.28 -20.05 7.12
C PHE A 25 -19.13 -20.01 6.10
N VAL A 26 -18.72 -21.15 5.55
CA VAL A 26 -17.65 -21.19 4.52
C VAL A 26 -18.12 -20.56 3.21
N PHE A 27 -19.37 -20.80 2.78
CA PHE A 27 -19.94 -20.14 1.59
C PHE A 27 -20.16 -18.64 1.79
N PHE A 28 -20.54 -18.23 3.01
CA PHE A 28 -20.77 -16.83 3.37
C PHE A 28 -19.44 -16.06 3.46
N TRP A 29 -18.44 -16.61 4.17
CA TRP A 29 -17.12 -16.01 4.35
C TRP A 29 -16.33 -15.86 3.03
N VAL A 30 -16.44 -16.82 2.12
CA VAL A 30 -15.80 -16.74 0.79
C VAL A 30 -16.33 -15.57 -0.05
N MET A 31 -17.55 -15.10 0.24
CA MET A 31 -18.18 -13.99 -0.50
C MET A 31 -18.10 -12.64 0.23
N GLU A 32 -17.90 -12.65 1.55
CA GLU A 32 -17.97 -11.45 2.41
C GLU A 32 -16.59 -10.84 2.74
N SER A 33 -15.49 -11.42 2.25
CA SER A 33 -14.13 -10.87 2.46
C SER A 33 -13.82 -9.62 1.60
N SER A 34 -14.82 -8.98 0.99
CA SER A 34 -14.67 -7.66 0.37
C SER A 34 -15.63 -6.69 1.06
N ASP A 35 -15.03 -5.69 1.69
CA ASP A 35 -15.61 -4.42 2.11
C ASP A 35 -15.83 -4.25 3.62
N SER A 36 -15.09 -3.27 4.12
CA SER A 36 -14.90 -2.91 5.51
C SER A 36 -16.15 -2.27 6.13
N GLN A 37 -16.43 -2.77 7.33
CA GLN A 37 -17.21 -2.23 8.44
C GLN A 37 -17.30 -0.68 8.52
N GLY A 38 -18.53 -0.16 8.41
CA GLY A 38 -18.89 1.21 8.75
C GLY A 38 -20.23 1.22 9.49
N ASN A 39 -20.19 1.49 10.79
CA ASN A 39 -21.32 1.56 11.71
C ASN A 39 -21.92 2.97 11.70
N LEU A 40 -23.24 3.13 11.60
CA LEU A 40 -23.90 4.35 12.05
C LEU A 40 -25.36 4.08 12.46
N ASN A 41 -25.64 4.26 13.76
CA ASN A 41 -26.98 4.38 14.31
C ASN A 41 -27.53 5.78 14.02
N HIS A 42 -28.82 5.91 13.69
CA HIS A 42 -29.54 7.17 13.86
C HIS A 42 -30.98 6.96 14.36
N MET A 43 -31.33 7.78 15.35
CA MET A 43 -32.51 7.78 16.20
C MET A 43 -33.63 8.61 15.54
N VAL A 44 -34.86 8.08 15.47
CA VAL A 44 -36.04 8.80 14.96
C VAL A 44 -36.80 9.44 16.13
N GLY A 45 -37.02 10.75 16.04
CA GLY A 45 -37.84 11.54 16.96
C GLY A 45 -39.24 11.79 16.41
N THR A 46 -40.24 11.55 17.26
CA THR A 46 -41.68 11.77 17.07
C THR A 46 -42.05 13.26 17.22
N MET A 47 -42.99 13.77 16.42
CA MET A 47 -43.74 14.99 16.76
C MET A 47 -45.15 14.99 16.13
N GLU A 48 -46.16 15.09 17.00
CA GLU A 48 -47.55 15.49 16.73
C GLU A 48 -47.62 17.03 16.60
N PRO A 49 -48.67 17.66 15.99
CA PRO A 49 -49.78 18.14 16.83
C PRO A 49 -51.18 18.33 16.14
N ASN A 50 -52.13 18.62 17.04
CA ASN A 50 -53.60 18.76 17.03
C ASN A 50 -54.35 19.78 16.11
N ASP A 51 -55.64 19.41 15.93
CA ASP A 51 -56.95 20.13 16.02
C ASP A 51 -57.47 21.25 15.07
N VAL A 52 -58.78 21.11 14.79
CA VAL A 52 -59.76 21.85 13.94
C VAL A 52 -60.31 23.14 14.64
N PRO A 53 -61.08 24.06 14.00
CA PRO A 53 -62.54 23.88 13.72
C PRO A 53 -63.10 24.56 12.43
N ALA A 54 -64.38 24.26 12.13
CA ALA A 54 -65.17 24.60 10.93
C ALA A 54 -65.98 25.92 11.00
N ALA A 55 -66.50 26.40 9.85
CA ALA A 55 -67.93 26.79 9.59
C ALA A 55 -68.16 27.83 8.46
N GLU A 56 -69.18 27.56 7.60
CA GLU A 56 -70.18 28.46 6.93
C GLU A 56 -69.69 29.57 5.95
N GLY A 57 -70.36 30.01 4.86
CA GLY A 57 -71.69 29.83 4.27
C GLY A 57 -72.20 31.14 3.61
N ALA A 58 -72.66 31.09 2.34
CA ALA A 58 -73.63 31.98 1.64
C ALA A 58 -73.27 33.38 1.02
N THR A 59 -73.09 33.39 -0.31
CA THR A 59 -73.74 34.18 -1.44
C THR A 59 -74.34 35.61 -1.31
N GLY A 60 -74.08 36.46 -2.33
CA GLY A 60 -75.06 37.42 -2.93
C GLY A 60 -74.53 38.76 -3.51
N GLN A 61 -74.52 38.95 -4.84
CA GLN A 61 -73.98 40.09 -5.65
C GLN A 61 -74.98 41.25 -5.90
N LYS A 62 -74.48 42.49 -6.10
CA LYS A 62 -75.21 43.68 -6.59
C LYS A 62 -74.34 44.45 -7.62
N ASP A 63 -74.90 44.78 -8.80
CA ASP A 63 -74.14 45.21 -9.99
C ASP A 63 -73.48 46.60 -9.90
N THR A 64 -72.30 46.73 -10.53
CA THR A 64 -71.27 47.77 -10.36
C THR A 64 -71.33 48.86 -11.46
N SER A 65 -71.20 50.15 -11.10
CA SER A 65 -71.37 51.31 -11.99
C SER A 65 -70.18 51.52 -12.98
N PRO A 66 -70.35 52.18 -14.14
CA PRO A 66 -69.27 52.39 -15.13
C PRO A 66 -68.00 53.07 -14.59
N VAL A 67 -68.12 53.95 -13.61
CA VAL A 67 -66.96 54.59 -12.96
C VAL A 67 -66.20 53.58 -12.08
N ASP A 68 -66.91 52.68 -11.43
CA ASP A 68 -66.32 51.60 -10.65
C ASP A 68 -65.58 50.61 -11.55
N MET A 69 -66.10 50.33 -12.75
CA MET A 69 -65.39 49.52 -13.75
C MET A 69 -64.05 50.14 -14.17
N LEU A 70 -63.98 51.46 -14.37
CA LEU A 70 -62.72 52.14 -14.70
C LEU A 70 -61.73 52.10 -13.52
N ARG A 71 -62.23 52.26 -12.30
CA ARG A 71 -61.41 52.17 -11.08
C ARG A 71 -60.87 50.74 -10.89
N ILE A 72 -61.71 49.73 -11.09
CA ILE A 72 -61.31 48.31 -11.03
C ILE A 72 -60.27 48.02 -12.10
N LYS A 73 -60.44 48.50 -13.33
CA LYS A 73 -59.45 48.33 -14.41
C LYS A 73 -58.09 48.91 -14.03
N GLN A 74 -58.06 50.11 -13.46
CA GLN A 74 -56.81 50.73 -13.03
C GLN A 74 -56.16 49.96 -11.87
N GLN A 75 -56.96 49.52 -10.89
CA GLN A 75 -56.47 48.72 -9.76
C GLN A 75 -55.89 47.38 -10.23
N MET A 76 -56.58 46.68 -11.14
CA MET A 76 -56.08 45.45 -11.74
C MET A 76 -54.80 45.68 -12.53
N SER A 77 -54.71 46.77 -13.30
CA SER A 77 -53.48 47.11 -14.03
C SER A 77 -52.30 47.33 -13.09
N ASN A 78 -52.51 48.03 -11.99
CA ASN A 78 -51.47 48.27 -10.99
C ASN A 78 -51.07 46.97 -10.27
N GLN A 79 -52.04 46.13 -9.91
CA GLN A 79 -51.76 44.81 -9.30
C GLN A 79 -50.99 43.89 -10.25
N CYS A 80 -51.35 43.86 -11.54
CA CYS A 80 -50.61 43.11 -12.55
C CYS A 80 -49.17 43.62 -12.68
N PHE A 81 -48.96 44.93 -12.62
CA PHE A 81 -47.63 45.52 -12.64
C PHE A 81 -46.81 45.15 -11.39
N GLU A 82 -47.40 45.26 -10.19
CA GLU A 82 -46.73 44.89 -8.94
C GLU A 82 -46.38 43.40 -8.88
N MET A 83 -47.30 42.52 -9.30
CA MET A 83 -47.02 41.09 -9.42
C MET A 83 -45.91 40.81 -10.43
N ALA A 84 -45.90 41.50 -11.58
CA ALA A 84 -44.82 41.35 -12.56
C ALA A 84 -43.46 41.79 -12.00
N VAL A 85 -43.42 42.89 -11.24
CA VAL A 85 -42.20 43.35 -10.57
C VAL A 85 -41.76 42.34 -9.50
N GLN A 86 -42.68 41.82 -8.68
CA GLN A 86 -42.37 40.81 -7.67
C GLN A 86 -41.87 39.50 -8.29
N LEU A 87 -42.52 39.00 -9.34
CA LEU A 87 -42.07 37.80 -10.07
C LEU A 87 -40.67 37.97 -10.65
N ASN A 88 -40.35 39.14 -11.21
CA ASN A 88 -39.03 39.41 -11.75
C ASN A 88 -37.96 39.60 -10.66
N ALA A 89 -38.33 40.23 -9.53
CA ALA A 89 -37.44 40.37 -8.38
C ALA A 89 -37.21 39.03 -7.66
N GLU A 90 -38.21 38.16 -7.60
CA GLU A 90 -38.13 36.83 -7.01
C GLU A 90 -37.36 35.86 -7.91
N LYS A 91 -37.47 35.97 -9.25
CA LYS A 91 -36.61 35.25 -10.20
C LYS A 91 -35.12 35.54 -9.98
N ASN A 92 -34.79 36.77 -9.57
CA ASN A 92 -33.40 37.17 -9.31
C ASN A 92 -32.90 36.70 -7.91
N LYS A 93 -33.81 36.53 -6.94
CA LYS A 93 -33.50 36.02 -5.59
C LYS A 93 -33.54 34.48 -5.48
N ARG A 94 -34.25 33.79 -6.36
CA ARG A 94 -34.36 32.31 -6.42
C ARG A 94 -33.28 31.65 -7.28
N SER A 95 -32.12 32.28 -7.40
CA SER A 95 -30.92 31.66 -7.97
C SER A 95 -30.13 30.85 -6.93
N CYS A 96 -30.79 30.44 -5.82
CA CYS A 96 -30.28 29.46 -4.89
C CYS A 96 -31.22 28.24 -4.93
N SER A 97 -30.67 27.09 -5.37
CA SER A 97 -31.03 25.70 -4.98
C SER A 97 -30.59 24.64 -6.01
N THR A 98 -30.00 25.00 -7.16
CA THR A 98 -29.46 23.99 -8.12
C THR A 98 -28.01 23.60 -7.80
N SER A 99 -27.18 24.57 -7.39
CA SER A 99 -25.74 24.36 -7.18
C SER A 99 -25.39 23.53 -5.94
N GLU A 100 -26.25 23.47 -4.92
CA GLU A 100 -26.00 22.67 -3.71
C GLU A 100 -26.48 21.22 -3.92
N ALA A 101 -27.66 21.04 -4.52
CA ALA A 101 -28.18 19.73 -4.92
C ALA A 101 -27.31 19.01 -5.96
N GLU A 102 -26.63 19.73 -6.87
CA GLU A 102 -25.68 19.14 -7.83
C GLU A 102 -24.35 18.71 -7.20
N ARG A 103 -23.91 19.35 -6.10
CA ARG A 103 -22.68 18.94 -5.38
C ARG A 103 -22.87 17.67 -4.58
N ASP A 104 -24.06 17.48 -4.00
CA ASP A 104 -24.38 16.32 -3.14
C ASP A 104 -24.89 15.13 -3.96
N LEU A 105 -25.20 15.34 -5.25
CA LEU A 105 -25.69 14.30 -6.16
C LEU A 105 -24.77 13.06 -6.25
N PRO A 106 -23.44 13.18 -6.36
CA PRO A 106 -22.55 12.01 -6.36
C PRO A 106 -22.60 11.22 -5.05
N GLU A 107 -22.78 11.90 -3.90
CA GLU A 107 -22.90 11.26 -2.60
C GLU A 107 -24.22 10.48 -2.49
N TYR A 108 -25.34 11.08 -2.91
CA TYR A 108 -26.63 10.38 -2.96
C TYR A 108 -26.64 9.20 -3.93
N ILE A 109 -25.97 9.31 -5.07
CA ILE A 109 -25.81 8.19 -6.01
C ILE A 109 -24.98 7.08 -5.35
N GLY A 110 -23.86 7.41 -4.70
CA GLY A 110 -23.04 6.43 -3.98
C GLY A 110 -23.82 5.74 -2.86
N GLU A 111 -24.60 6.50 -2.08
CA GLU A 111 -25.43 5.94 -1.02
C GLU A 111 -26.57 5.06 -1.58
N LEU A 112 -27.18 5.45 -2.69
CA LEU A 112 -28.17 4.64 -3.38
C LEU A 112 -27.59 3.32 -3.90
N GLU A 113 -26.41 3.35 -4.50
CA GLU A 113 -25.70 2.15 -4.97
C GLU A 113 -25.32 1.23 -3.80
N ARG A 114 -24.88 1.81 -2.68
CA ARG A 114 -24.57 1.09 -1.45
C ARG A 114 -25.82 0.41 -0.88
N VAL A 115 -26.92 1.14 -0.71
CA VAL A 115 -28.19 0.60 -0.19
C VAL A 115 -28.75 -0.47 -1.12
N LYS A 116 -28.68 -0.26 -2.44
CA LYS A 116 -29.09 -1.25 -3.44
C LYS A 116 -28.27 -2.55 -3.31
N THR A 117 -26.96 -2.43 -3.17
CA THR A 117 -26.06 -3.57 -2.98
C THR A 117 -26.36 -4.31 -1.67
N LEU A 118 -26.55 -3.57 -0.59
CA LEU A 118 -26.93 -4.13 0.71
C LEU A 118 -28.27 -4.88 0.65
N HIS A 119 -29.27 -4.28 0.01
CA HIS A 119 -30.59 -4.89 -0.15
C HIS A 119 -30.52 -6.18 -0.98
N PHE A 120 -29.77 -6.16 -2.09
CA PHE A 120 -29.55 -7.34 -2.92
C PHE A 120 -28.84 -8.45 -2.14
N ASN A 121 -27.78 -8.14 -1.41
CA ASN A 121 -27.04 -9.09 -0.59
C ASN A 121 -27.90 -9.68 0.53
N SER A 122 -28.69 -8.84 1.20
CA SER A 122 -29.62 -9.28 2.25
C SER A 122 -30.67 -10.24 1.71
N THR A 123 -31.25 -9.91 0.55
CA THR A 123 -32.26 -10.74 -0.12
C THR A 123 -31.66 -12.07 -0.60
N LEU A 124 -30.46 -12.04 -1.18
CA LEU A 124 -29.74 -13.24 -1.60
C LEU A 124 -29.41 -14.16 -0.41
N THR A 125 -29.01 -13.58 0.72
CA THR A 125 -28.73 -14.32 1.95
C THR A 125 -29.98 -15.00 2.47
N LEU A 126 -31.11 -14.29 2.51
CA LEU A 126 -32.39 -14.86 2.92
C LEU A 126 -32.82 -16.02 2.00
N HIS A 127 -32.73 -15.85 0.68
CA HIS A 127 -33.05 -16.91 -0.27
C HIS A 127 -32.17 -18.15 -0.11
N ARG A 128 -30.87 -17.96 0.12
CA ARG A 128 -29.95 -19.07 0.40
C ARG A 128 -30.33 -19.80 1.69
N MET A 129 -30.67 -19.06 2.75
CA MET A 129 -31.11 -19.65 4.02
C MET A 129 -32.40 -20.46 3.85
N GLN A 130 -33.38 -19.91 3.13
CA GLN A 130 -34.64 -20.60 2.85
C GLN A 130 -34.44 -21.86 1.99
N MET A 131 -33.62 -21.76 0.94
CA MET A 131 -33.28 -22.90 0.07
C MET A 131 -32.58 -24.00 0.85
N TRP A 132 -31.60 -23.64 1.68
CA TRP A 132 -30.91 -24.61 2.53
C TRP A 132 -31.87 -25.25 3.52
N HIS A 133 -32.72 -24.46 4.18
CA HIS A 133 -33.72 -25.02 5.09
C HIS A 133 -34.62 -26.05 4.41
N ALA A 134 -35.12 -25.75 3.21
CA ALA A 134 -35.92 -26.69 2.41
C ALA A 134 -35.14 -27.97 2.04
N ILE A 135 -33.86 -27.84 1.66
CA ILE A 135 -32.97 -28.99 1.41
C ILE A 135 -32.80 -29.83 2.69
N GLY A 136 -32.58 -29.19 3.84
CA GLY A 136 -32.44 -29.86 5.12
C GLY A 136 -33.68 -30.66 5.51
N GLU A 137 -34.87 -30.10 5.29
CA GLU A 137 -36.13 -30.81 5.52
C GLU A 137 -36.29 -32.02 4.59
N LYS A 138 -35.92 -31.89 3.30
CA LYS A 138 -35.98 -32.99 2.33
C LYS A 138 -35.00 -34.13 2.66
N LEU A 139 -33.83 -33.81 3.21
CA LEU A 139 -32.85 -34.81 3.65
C LEU A 139 -33.32 -35.67 4.84
N ASN A 140 -34.35 -35.23 5.57
CA ASN A 140 -34.96 -36.02 6.65
C ASN A 140 -35.89 -37.12 6.14
N TRP A 141 -36.20 -37.14 4.83
CA TRP A 141 -37.04 -38.17 4.22
C TRP A 141 -36.19 -39.38 3.84
N SER A 142 -36.77 -40.58 3.88
CA SER A 142 -36.09 -41.82 3.49
C SER A 142 -36.48 -42.26 2.08
N ASP A 143 -36.41 -41.33 1.12
CA ASP A 143 -36.65 -41.60 -0.29
C ASP A 143 -35.35 -41.58 -1.12
N SER A 144 -35.39 -42.15 -2.33
CA SER A 144 -34.21 -42.23 -3.20
C SER A 144 -33.69 -40.85 -3.63
N GLU A 145 -34.52 -39.82 -3.59
CA GLU A 145 -34.16 -38.45 -3.93
C GLU A 145 -33.33 -37.81 -2.80
N ALA A 146 -33.70 -38.07 -1.55
CA ALA A 146 -32.96 -37.66 -0.36
C ALA A 146 -31.57 -38.31 -0.31
N ASP A 147 -31.45 -39.59 -0.66
CA ASP A 147 -30.15 -40.27 -0.77
C ASP A 147 -29.26 -39.64 -1.85
N ALA A 148 -29.82 -39.33 -3.03
CA ALA A 148 -29.08 -38.64 -4.09
C ALA A 148 -28.65 -37.23 -3.66
N LEU A 149 -29.53 -36.49 -2.97
CA LEU A 149 -29.25 -35.16 -2.44
C LEU A 149 -28.15 -35.19 -1.38
N LYS A 150 -28.13 -36.22 -0.52
CA LYS A 150 -27.07 -36.44 0.47
C LYS A 150 -25.72 -36.68 -0.19
N ALA A 151 -25.65 -37.54 -1.21
CA ALA A 151 -24.42 -37.77 -1.96
C ALA A 151 -23.89 -36.49 -2.64
N ILE A 152 -24.79 -35.64 -3.16
CA ILE A 152 -24.41 -34.33 -3.71
C ILE A 152 -23.87 -33.41 -2.61
N SER A 153 -24.54 -33.36 -1.46
CA SER A 153 -24.12 -32.55 -0.30
C SER A 153 -22.72 -32.95 0.18
N ASP A 154 -22.46 -34.24 0.33
CA ASP A 154 -21.15 -34.77 0.73
C ASP A 154 -20.06 -34.40 -0.28
N ARG A 155 -20.36 -34.50 -1.58
CA ARG A 155 -19.43 -34.07 -2.64
C ARG A 155 -19.15 -32.57 -2.58
N CYS A 156 -20.19 -31.74 -2.38
CA CYS A 156 -20.04 -30.30 -2.22
C CYS A 156 -19.16 -29.96 -1.01
N MET A 157 -19.34 -30.65 0.12
CA MET A 157 -18.53 -30.46 1.32
C MET A 157 -17.05 -30.84 1.09
N GLY A 158 -16.81 -31.94 0.36
CA GLY A 158 -15.46 -32.32 -0.05
C GLY A 158 -14.79 -31.26 -0.93
N LEU A 159 -15.53 -30.72 -1.91
CA LEU A 159 -15.05 -29.63 -2.78
C LEU A 159 -14.77 -28.35 -1.99
N CYS A 160 -15.66 -27.94 -1.08
CA CYS A 160 -15.46 -26.78 -0.22
C CYS A 160 -14.21 -26.92 0.66
N SER A 161 -13.98 -28.11 1.22
CA SER A 161 -12.78 -28.40 2.01
C SER A 161 -11.51 -28.28 1.15
N HIS A 162 -11.55 -28.79 -0.08
CA HIS A 162 -10.43 -28.67 -1.01
C HIS A 162 -10.16 -27.23 -1.44
N ILE A 163 -11.21 -26.45 -1.76
CA ILE A 163 -11.10 -25.02 -2.08
C ILE A 163 -10.47 -24.26 -0.91
N LYS A 164 -10.92 -24.52 0.33
CA LYS A 164 -10.36 -23.89 1.53
C LYS A 164 -8.87 -24.21 1.70
N HIS A 165 -8.49 -25.46 1.48
CA HIS A 165 -7.08 -25.86 1.52
C HIS A 165 -6.24 -25.10 0.50
N LEU A 166 -6.68 -25.04 -0.76
CA LEU A 166 -5.99 -24.30 -1.82
C LEU A 166 -5.90 -22.79 -1.52
N GLN A 167 -6.95 -22.19 -0.96
CA GLN A 167 -6.94 -20.78 -0.54
C GLN A 167 -5.92 -20.53 0.57
N GLN A 168 -5.84 -21.44 1.55
CA GLN A 168 -4.85 -21.34 2.63
C GLN A 168 -3.42 -21.48 2.10
N GLU A 169 -3.19 -22.43 1.18
CA GLU A 169 -1.90 -22.62 0.52
C GLU A 169 -1.51 -21.39 -0.31
N SER A 170 -2.45 -20.83 -1.08
CA SER A 170 -2.23 -19.62 -1.86
C SER A 170 -1.89 -18.42 -0.98
N LYS A 171 -2.57 -18.26 0.17
CA LYS A 171 -2.25 -17.19 1.12
C LYS A 171 -0.85 -17.36 1.71
N LYS A 172 -0.50 -18.58 2.13
CA LYS A 172 0.85 -18.88 2.63
C LYS A 172 1.93 -18.54 1.60
N LEU A 173 1.72 -18.94 0.34
CA LEU A 173 2.66 -18.64 -0.73
C LEU A 173 2.77 -17.13 -1.00
N GLN A 174 1.66 -16.41 -0.95
CA GLN A 174 1.66 -14.94 -1.09
C GLN A 174 2.45 -14.26 0.03
N ASP A 175 2.32 -14.75 1.27
CA ASP A 175 3.07 -14.25 2.41
C ASP A 175 4.58 -14.53 2.23
N GLU A 176 4.95 -15.74 1.80
CA GLU A 176 6.35 -16.11 1.50
C GLU A 176 6.95 -15.23 0.39
N VAL A 177 6.21 -14.98 -0.69
CA VAL A 177 6.64 -14.08 -1.78
C VAL A 177 6.87 -12.67 -1.25
N THR A 178 5.98 -12.17 -0.40
CA THR A 178 6.09 -10.83 0.19
C THR A 178 7.34 -10.72 1.07
N GLU A 179 7.64 -11.74 1.87
CA GLU A 179 8.84 -11.73 2.72
C GLU A 179 10.12 -11.82 1.88
N ILE A 180 10.14 -12.62 0.80
CA ILE A 180 11.27 -12.64 -0.15
C ILE A 180 11.48 -11.27 -0.79
N GLN A 181 10.41 -10.58 -1.20
CA GLN A 181 10.51 -9.24 -1.77
C GLN A 181 11.09 -8.22 -0.78
N LYS A 182 10.66 -8.28 0.48
CA LYS A 182 11.20 -7.46 1.57
C LYS A 182 12.69 -7.74 1.80
N ASN A 183 13.08 -9.01 1.90
CA ASN A 183 14.49 -9.41 2.05
C ASN A 183 15.35 -8.95 0.86
N ARG A 184 14.81 -9.03 -0.37
CA ARG A 184 15.50 -8.54 -1.56
C ARG A 184 15.74 -7.03 -1.51
N LEU A 185 14.76 -6.25 -1.05
CA LEU A 185 14.89 -4.81 -0.90
C LEU A 185 15.92 -4.45 0.18
N GLU A 186 15.91 -5.15 1.31
CA GLU A 186 16.88 -4.94 2.37
C GLU A 186 18.31 -5.28 1.92
N MET A 187 18.50 -6.39 1.20
CA MET A 187 19.80 -6.73 0.64
C MET A 187 20.28 -5.68 -0.39
N LYS A 188 19.38 -5.12 -1.21
CA LYS A 188 19.74 -4.02 -2.12
C LYS A 188 20.19 -2.78 -1.36
N ARG A 189 19.49 -2.42 -0.27
CA ARG A 189 19.86 -1.30 0.61
C ARG A 189 21.25 -1.51 1.21
N LEU A 190 21.48 -2.67 1.83
CA LEU A 190 22.77 -3.03 2.44
C LEU A 190 23.91 -3.05 1.41
N THR A 191 23.65 -3.56 0.20
CA THR A 191 24.64 -3.58 -0.89
C THR A 191 25.02 -2.15 -1.28
N HIS A 192 24.04 -1.27 -1.44
CA HIS A 192 24.28 0.13 -1.77
C HIS A 192 25.07 0.86 -0.67
N GLU A 193 24.74 0.63 0.59
CA GLU A 193 25.49 1.18 1.74
C GLU A 193 26.94 0.69 1.78
N LYS A 194 27.17 -0.60 1.51
CA LYS A 194 28.51 -1.16 1.47
C LYS A 194 29.34 -0.61 0.32
N ILE A 195 28.74 -0.45 -0.87
CA ILE A 195 29.39 0.19 -2.02
C ILE A 195 29.76 1.63 -1.68
N LYS A 196 28.83 2.42 -1.13
CA LYS A 196 29.08 3.80 -0.70
C LYS A 196 30.22 3.89 0.32
N HIS A 197 30.23 3.01 1.33
CA HIS A 197 31.32 2.96 2.32
C HIS A 197 32.68 2.61 1.67
N MET A 198 32.70 1.71 0.69
CA MET A 198 33.91 1.36 -0.06
C MET A 198 34.43 2.54 -0.93
N GLU A 199 33.53 3.29 -1.55
CA GLU A 199 33.87 4.52 -2.29
C GLU A 199 34.40 5.62 -1.37
N GLU A 200 33.82 5.78 -0.17
CA GLU A 200 34.27 6.78 0.81
C GLU A 200 35.63 6.43 1.43
N SER A 201 35.91 5.13 1.66
CA SER A 201 37.19 4.66 2.18
C SER A 201 38.31 4.76 1.14
N SER A 202 38.06 4.36 -0.11
CA SER A 202 39.04 4.50 -1.20
C SER A 202 39.40 5.97 -1.48
N LYS A 203 38.43 6.90 -1.40
CA LYS A 203 38.71 8.35 -1.48
C LYS A 203 39.62 8.89 -0.37
N LYS A 204 39.69 8.23 0.79
CA LYS A 204 40.61 8.59 1.87
C LYS A 204 42.01 8.00 1.68
N GLU A 205 42.15 6.88 1.00
CA GLU A 205 43.45 6.28 0.65
C GLU A 205 44.15 7.03 -0.49
N TYR A 206 43.42 7.51 -1.49
CA TYR A 206 43.99 8.28 -2.62
C TYR A 206 44.84 9.52 -2.21
N PRO A 207 44.42 10.40 -1.29
CA PRO A 207 45.23 11.54 -0.87
C PRO A 207 46.50 11.15 -0.10
N ASP A 208 46.55 9.95 0.47
CA ASP A 208 47.76 9.45 1.16
C ASP A 208 48.72 8.77 0.16
N MET A 209 48.17 8.14 -0.88
CA MET A 209 48.95 7.53 -1.97
C MET A 209 49.75 8.57 -2.77
N GLU A 210 49.19 9.75 -3.07
CA GLU A 210 49.93 10.82 -3.75
C GLU A 210 51.07 11.37 -2.90
N LYS A 211 50.85 11.55 -1.58
CA LYS A 211 51.89 12.00 -0.65
C LYS A 211 53.01 10.97 -0.53
N TYR A 212 52.64 9.68 -0.45
CA TYR A 212 53.61 8.59 -0.42
C TYR A 212 54.44 8.53 -1.70
N LYS A 213 53.81 8.67 -2.87
CA LYS A 213 54.48 8.70 -4.17
C LYS A 213 55.45 9.88 -4.28
N ALA A 214 55.04 11.08 -3.87
CA ALA A 214 55.90 12.26 -3.88
C ALA A 214 57.10 12.12 -2.93
N ALA A 215 56.90 11.52 -1.75
CA ALA A 215 58.00 11.23 -0.82
C ALA A 215 59.00 10.22 -1.40
N LEU A 216 58.51 9.20 -2.11
CA LEU A 216 59.34 8.18 -2.77
C LEU A 216 60.17 8.75 -3.93
N GLU A 217 59.54 9.54 -4.81
CA GLU A 217 60.24 10.23 -5.91
C GLU A 217 61.31 11.19 -5.38
N LYS A 218 61.01 11.96 -4.33
CA LYS A 218 61.99 12.83 -3.67
C LYS A 218 63.13 12.03 -3.04
N GLY A 219 62.83 10.88 -2.43
CA GLY A 219 63.83 9.97 -1.87
C GLY A 219 64.78 9.43 -2.94
N GLN A 220 64.25 8.99 -4.08
CA GLN A 220 65.03 8.51 -5.22
C GLN A 220 65.90 9.61 -5.83
N ALA A 221 65.37 10.82 -6.03
CA ALA A 221 66.13 11.95 -6.55
C ALA A 221 67.30 12.33 -5.61
N ASN A 222 67.06 12.30 -4.29
CA ASN A 222 68.11 12.53 -3.31
C ASN A 222 69.17 11.43 -3.34
N LEU A 223 68.76 10.15 -3.41
CA LEU A 223 69.67 9.02 -3.48
C LEU A 223 70.59 9.11 -4.70
N GLU A 224 70.03 9.39 -5.88
CA GLU A 224 70.82 9.57 -7.11
C GLU A 224 71.77 10.76 -7.03
N LYS A 225 71.34 11.87 -6.40
CA LYS A 225 72.23 13.01 -6.14
C LYS A 225 73.41 12.61 -5.24
N TYR A 226 73.16 11.92 -4.14
CA TYR A 226 74.22 11.48 -3.23
C TYR A 226 75.13 10.42 -3.85
N LYS A 227 74.59 9.52 -4.66
CA LYS A 227 75.35 8.54 -5.44
C LYS A 227 76.31 9.22 -6.41
N LYS A 228 75.83 10.19 -7.20
CA LYS A 228 76.68 11.00 -8.10
C LYS A 228 77.76 11.74 -7.33
N MET A 229 77.41 12.35 -6.20
CA MET A 229 78.39 13.06 -5.36
C MET A 229 79.45 12.12 -4.80
N ALA A 230 79.07 10.94 -4.31
CA ALA A 230 80.02 9.93 -3.82
C ALA A 230 80.99 9.47 -4.92
N ILE A 231 80.48 9.20 -6.13
CA ILE A 231 81.31 8.83 -7.29
C ILE A 231 82.28 9.97 -7.64
N MET A 232 81.82 11.22 -7.69
CA MET A 232 82.68 12.36 -7.96
C MET A 232 83.77 12.51 -6.88
N THR A 233 83.43 12.38 -5.60
CA THR A 233 84.40 12.46 -4.50
C THR A 233 85.42 11.32 -4.59
N GLN A 234 84.98 10.10 -4.88
CA GLN A 234 85.84 8.94 -5.11
C GLN A 234 86.81 9.17 -6.27
N ASN A 235 86.33 9.72 -7.39
CA ASN A 235 87.16 10.04 -8.56
C ASN A 235 88.20 11.12 -8.26
N VAL A 236 87.83 12.18 -7.52
CA VAL A 236 88.78 13.23 -7.10
C VAL A 236 89.84 12.66 -6.17
N LEU A 237 89.44 11.85 -5.17
CA LEU A 237 90.38 11.21 -4.24
C LEU A 237 91.37 10.31 -4.98
N ARG A 238 90.90 9.52 -5.95
CA ARG A 238 91.76 8.70 -6.83
C ARG A 238 92.76 9.56 -7.59
N GLY A 239 92.30 10.66 -8.20
CA GLY A 239 93.17 11.59 -8.92
C GLY A 239 94.28 12.18 -8.04
N ILE A 240 93.96 12.53 -6.80
CA ILE A 240 94.94 13.02 -5.81
C ILE A 240 95.94 11.91 -5.45
N LEU A 241 95.45 10.70 -5.12
CA LEU A 241 96.32 9.56 -4.76
C LEU A 241 97.30 9.20 -5.89
N LEU A 242 96.84 9.22 -7.14
CA LEU A 242 97.69 8.97 -8.31
C LEU A 242 98.73 10.09 -8.53
N ALA A 243 98.37 11.35 -8.25
CA ALA A 243 99.26 12.51 -8.43
C ALA A 243 100.29 12.67 -7.29
N CYS A 244 99.95 12.21 -6.08
CA CYS A 244 100.88 12.19 -4.96
C CYS A 244 101.98 11.14 -5.22
N LYS A 245 103.25 11.58 -5.30
CA LYS A 245 104.45 10.71 -5.37
C LYS A 245 104.73 9.96 -4.06
N VAL A 246 103.71 9.43 -3.42
CA VAL A 246 103.82 8.48 -2.31
C VAL A 246 104.01 7.11 -2.95
N ASN A 247 104.91 6.26 -2.45
CA ASN A 247 105.12 4.88 -2.97
C ASN A 247 103.94 3.95 -2.59
N TRP A 248 102.69 4.37 -2.85
CA TRP A 248 101.49 3.57 -2.62
C TRP A 248 101.47 2.30 -3.49
N LEU A 249 102.27 2.26 -4.55
CA LEU A 249 102.49 1.06 -5.37
C LEU A 249 103.19 -0.06 -4.59
N ASP A 250 104.03 0.31 -3.61
CA ASP A 250 104.87 -0.62 -2.84
C ASP A 250 104.19 -1.12 -1.55
N ASP A 251 103.17 -0.41 -1.05
CA ASP A 251 102.33 -0.87 0.06
C ASP A 251 101.11 -1.62 -0.49
N PRO A 252 101.02 -2.96 -0.31
CA PRO A 252 99.94 -3.76 -0.84
C PRO A 252 98.55 -3.38 -0.29
N LYS A 253 98.45 -2.78 0.91
CA LYS A 253 97.16 -2.33 1.48
C LYS A 253 96.68 -1.03 0.84
N LEU A 254 97.60 -0.09 0.59
CA LEU A 254 97.28 1.16 -0.09
C LEU A 254 96.99 0.92 -1.58
N ARG A 255 97.71 -0.01 -2.22
CA ARG A 255 97.41 -0.48 -3.57
C ARG A 255 96.00 -1.07 -3.66
N ASP A 256 95.62 -1.92 -2.71
CA ASP A 256 94.28 -2.53 -2.69
C ASP A 256 93.18 -1.46 -2.53
N ILE A 257 93.38 -0.48 -1.64
CA ILE A 257 92.45 0.65 -1.49
C ILE A 257 92.38 1.51 -2.75
N ALA A 258 93.51 1.79 -3.42
CA ALA A 258 93.53 2.57 -4.66
C ALA A 258 92.90 1.84 -5.86
N MET A 259 93.05 0.50 -5.92
CA MET A 259 92.51 -0.36 -6.99
C MET A 259 91.03 -0.71 -6.76
N THR A 260 90.57 -0.85 -5.51
CA THR A 260 89.15 -1.11 -5.19
C THR A 260 88.25 0.10 -5.39
N LEU A 261 88.81 1.28 -5.65
CA LEU A 261 88.07 2.47 -6.06
C LEU A 261 87.68 2.46 -7.56
N GLU A 262 87.80 1.33 -8.27
CA GLU A 262 87.40 1.19 -9.68
C GLU A 262 85.88 1.19 -9.93
N GLU A 263 85.54 1.54 -11.17
CA GLU A 263 84.29 2.13 -11.67
C GLU A 263 82.98 1.68 -11.02
N PHE A 264 82.25 2.64 -10.44
CA PHE A 264 80.79 2.62 -10.54
C PHE A 264 80.42 3.36 -11.83
N PRO A 265 79.90 2.66 -12.86
CA PRO A 265 79.50 3.32 -14.09
C PRO A 265 78.45 4.39 -13.76
N ILE A 266 78.69 5.61 -14.23
CA ILE A 266 77.66 6.64 -14.30
C ILE A 266 76.72 6.16 -15.39
N SER A 267 75.62 5.49 -15.03
CA SER A 267 74.54 5.27 -15.99
C SER A 267 73.99 6.65 -16.36
N GLU A 268 74.11 7.00 -17.64
CA GLU A 268 73.28 8.04 -18.26
C GLU A 268 71.79 7.71 -18.12
#